data_AF-A0A345XTK3-F1
#
_entry.id   AF-A0A345XTK3-F1
#
_cell.length_a   1.000
_cell.length_b   1.000
_cell.length_c   1.000
_cell.angle_alpha   90.00
_cell.angle_beta   90.00
_cell.angle_gamma   90.00
#
_symmetry.space_group_name_H-M   'P 1'
#
loop_
_entity.id
_entity.type
_entity.pdbx_description
1 polymer ?
#
loop_
_entity_poly.entity_id
_entity_poly.type
_entity_poly.pdbx_seq_one_letter_code
_entity_poly.pdbx_strand_id
1 'polypeptide(L)'
;MFLTISTTGTAERPATDLGFLLHKHPDRAQSFSTAHGTAHVFYPEAAPEHCTAAMLLEVDAVALVRRGGGKGRGGAPDSALAQYVNDRPYAASSLLAVALGSVFRSALAGQCKARPELPARPLPLRIEVPALPARGGAEIVHRFFGPLGWTVGAEPVPLDEQFPEWGDSRYVRLTLDGELPLSDALRQLYVLLPVLDGAKHYWVTDDEADKLLRAGEGWLEHHPEQRLIAGRYLARRAALTRQVLERLELARLAESDDAEVAEIDNAVTEADADGPPDADGPPDVEGTPAAGATAVPATDDAGPASAHEEPAAESAAEPHVPLAVQRRDAITAALRECGAARVLDLGCGSGHLVQALLKERQFTGIVGVDVSMRALQLAARRLRLDRIGERQASRVTLLQGALTYTDARLKGHDAAVLCEVIEHVDQPRLPALEYAVFGAARPATVVVTTPNSEYNVRWESLPAGQARHADHRFEWTRAEFRRWAETVAARYGYGVAFRPVGPDDPEVGSPTQLALFTAASPDAAAPAEQQATADAAAGTAAGTAAEEATP
;
A
#
# COMPACT_ATOMS: atom_id res chain seq x y z
N MET A 1 -12.99 -22.88 0.02
CA MET A 1 -11.75 -23.10 0.81
C MET A 1 -12.08 -23.23 2.29
N PHE A 2 -11.26 -23.91 3.11
CA PHE A 2 -11.51 -24.00 4.56
C PHE A 2 -10.22 -24.02 5.39
N LEU A 3 -10.38 -23.83 6.69
CA LEU A 3 -9.39 -24.19 7.72
C LEU A 3 -10.06 -24.96 8.84
N THR A 4 -9.28 -25.76 9.57
CA THR A 4 -9.70 -26.39 10.82
C THR A 4 -8.87 -25.89 11.98
N ILE A 5 -9.49 -25.86 13.16
CA ILE A 5 -8.85 -25.56 14.44
C ILE A 5 -9.24 -26.71 15.37
N SER A 6 -8.27 -27.49 15.78
CA SER A 6 -8.44 -28.64 16.65
C SER A 6 -7.71 -28.42 17.97
N THR A 7 -8.25 -28.97 19.04
CA THR A 7 -7.58 -29.04 20.34
C THR A 7 -7.85 -30.38 20.99
N THR A 8 -6.93 -30.81 21.85
CA THR A 8 -7.13 -31.93 22.76
C THR A 8 -7.55 -31.42 24.14
N GLY A 9 -8.21 -32.27 24.92
CA GLY A 9 -8.74 -31.94 26.24
C GLY A 9 -8.34 -32.94 27.30
N THR A 10 -8.48 -32.53 28.56
CA THR A 10 -8.36 -33.37 29.74
C THR A 10 -9.67 -33.37 30.52
N ALA A 11 -9.80 -34.23 31.54
CA ALA A 11 -11.00 -34.27 32.39
C ALA A 11 -11.33 -32.90 33.04
N GLU A 12 -10.33 -32.10 33.34
CA GLU A 12 -10.47 -30.76 33.95
C GLU A 12 -10.60 -29.64 32.91
N ARG A 13 -10.21 -29.91 31.67
CA ARG A 13 -10.13 -28.94 30.55
C ARG A 13 -10.68 -29.60 29.29
N PRO A 14 -12.00 -29.78 29.16
CA PRO A 14 -12.58 -30.50 28.04
C PRO A 14 -12.34 -29.74 26.73
N ALA A 15 -11.99 -30.45 25.65
CA ALA A 15 -11.73 -29.87 24.34
C ALA A 15 -12.93 -29.09 23.77
N THR A 16 -14.15 -29.45 24.21
CA THR A 16 -15.39 -28.73 23.87
C THR A 16 -15.41 -27.28 24.33
N ASP A 17 -14.53 -26.87 25.25
CA ASP A 17 -14.35 -25.46 25.63
C ASP A 17 -13.96 -24.57 24.43
N LEU A 18 -13.42 -25.16 23.36
CA LEU A 18 -13.21 -24.50 22.07
C LEU A 18 -14.50 -23.84 21.51
N GLY A 19 -15.67 -24.42 21.77
CA GLY A 19 -16.96 -23.84 21.39
C GLY A 19 -17.25 -22.51 22.08
N PHE A 20 -16.96 -22.41 23.37
CA PHE A 20 -17.11 -21.17 24.15
C PHE A 20 -16.11 -20.11 23.68
N LEU A 21 -14.87 -20.51 23.42
CA LEU A 21 -13.83 -19.60 22.96
C LEU A 21 -14.10 -19.04 21.56
N LEU A 22 -14.61 -19.86 20.62
CA LEU A 22 -14.99 -19.42 19.27
C LEU A 22 -16.37 -18.73 19.21
N HIS A 23 -17.13 -18.77 20.30
CA HIS A 23 -18.53 -18.33 20.36
C HIS A 23 -19.38 -19.03 19.29
N LYS A 24 -19.19 -20.34 19.15
CA LYS A 24 -19.92 -21.20 18.20
C LYS A 24 -20.29 -22.48 18.93
N HIS A 25 -21.57 -22.80 18.92
CA HIS A 25 -22.05 -23.99 19.60
C HIS A 25 -21.76 -25.23 18.74
N PRO A 26 -21.12 -26.30 19.28
CA PRO A 26 -20.78 -27.49 18.51
C PRO A 26 -21.96 -28.14 17.77
N ASP A 27 -23.11 -28.25 18.44
CA ASP A 27 -24.34 -28.81 17.86
C ASP A 27 -25.05 -27.91 16.83
N ARG A 28 -24.48 -26.76 16.48
CA ARG A 28 -25.10 -25.81 15.54
C ARG A 28 -24.14 -25.44 14.43
N ALA A 29 -24.37 -25.99 13.24
CA ALA A 29 -23.81 -25.45 12.01
C ALA A 29 -24.40 -24.06 11.75
N GLN A 30 -23.54 -23.07 11.52
CA GLN A 30 -23.91 -21.66 11.36
C GLN A 30 -23.33 -21.10 10.07
N SER A 31 -24.10 -20.25 9.40
CA SER A 31 -23.68 -19.57 8.17
C SER A 31 -23.69 -18.05 8.37
N PHE A 32 -22.67 -17.38 7.85
CA PHE A 32 -22.45 -15.94 8.00
C PHE A 32 -22.23 -15.31 6.63
N SER A 33 -22.99 -14.25 6.31
CA SER A 33 -22.74 -13.47 5.11
C SER A 33 -21.45 -12.67 5.28
N THR A 34 -20.54 -12.78 4.30
CA THR A 34 -19.28 -12.02 4.26
C THR A 34 -19.23 -11.12 3.01
N ALA A 35 -18.19 -10.29 2.90
CA ALA A 35 -18.02 -9.42 1.74
C ALA A 35 -17.83 -10.17 0.40
N HIS A 36 -17.40 -11.43 0.45
CA HIS A 36 -16.98 -12.19 -0.75
C HIS A 36 -17.67 -13.56 -0.88
N GLY A 37 -18.70 -13.83 -0.07
CA GLY A 37 -19.41 -15.10 -0.07
C GLY A 37 -19.98 -15.45 1.30
N THR A 38 -20.17 -16.74 1.57
CA THR A 38 -20.76 -17.26 2.81
C THR A 38 -19.72 -18.05 3.59
N ALA A 39 -19.51 -17.70 4.86
CA ALA A 39 -18.67 -18.47 5.77
C ALA A 39 -19.55 -19.43 6.58
N HIS A 40 -19.23 -20.70 6.55
CA HIS A 40 -19.90 -21.75 7.31
C HIS A 40 -18.99 -22.20 8.46
N VAL A 41 -19.52 -22.26 9.68
CA VAL A 41 -18.81 -22.81 10.84
C VAL A 41 -19.58 -24.01 11.36
N PHE A 42 -18.88 -25.11 11.53
CA PHE A 42 -19.41 -26.37 12.06
C PHE A 42 -18.30 -27.16 12.73
N TYR A 43 -18.68 -28.19 13.49
CA TYR A 43 -17.75 -29.03 14.24
C TYR A 43 -17.81 -30.45 13.70
N PRO A 44 -16.82 -30.87 12.87
CA PRO A 44 -16.72 -32.27 12.45
C PRO A 44 -16.58 -33.24 13.62
N GLU A 45 -15.99 -32.79 14.71
CA GLU A 45 -15.76 -33.55 15.93
C GLU A 45 -15.90 -32.64 17.15
N ALA A 46 -16.65 -33.10 18.16
CA ALA A 46 -16.86 -32.37 19.40
C ALA A 46 -17.04 -33.35 20.56
N ALA A 47 -15.92 -33.86 21.07
CA ALA A 47 -15.83 -34.71 22.25
C ALA A 47 -14.98 -34.02 23.34
N PRO A 48 -15.12 -34.41 24.62
CA PRO A 48 -14.28 -33.87 25.70
C PRO A 48 -12.78 -34.09 25.48
N GLU A 49 -12.39 -35.16 24.79
CA GLU A 49 -11.00 -35.51 24.53
C GLU A 49 -10.44 -34.78 23.30
N HIS A 50 -11.27 -34.61 22.27
CA HIS A 50 -10.90 -34.01 20.97
C HIS A 50 -12.04 -33.15 20.44
N CYS A 51 -11.72 -31.92 20.04
CA CYS A 51 -12.70 -31.01 19.45
C CYS A 51 -12.09 -30.30 18.25
N THR A 52 -12.79 -30.34 17.12
CA THR A 52 -12.37 -29.73 15.86
C THR A 52 -13.47 -28.80 15.38
N ALA A 53 -13.14 -27.53 15.22
CA ALA A 53 -13.96 -26.55 14.54
C ALA A 53 -13.47 -26.39 13.09
N ALA A 54 -14.39 -26.36 12.13
CA ALA A 54 -14.10 -26.06 10.73
C ALA A 54 -14.74 -24.73 10.33
N MET A 55 -13.98 -23.87 9.64
CA MET A 55 -14.52 -22.69 8.96
C MET A 55 -14.33 -22.84 7.45
N LEU A 56 -15.44 -23.05 6.74
CA LEU A 56 -15.50 -23.16 5.28
C LEU A 56 -15.96 -21.83 4.69
N LEU A 57 -15.12 -21.17 3.89
CA LEU A 57 -15.54 -20.02 3.08
C LEU A 57 -15.94 -20.50 1.67
N GLU A 58 -17.22 -20.34 1.39
CA GLU A 58 -17.82 -20.49 0.06
C GLU A 58 -17.79 -19.12 -0.63
N VAL A 59 -16.85 -18.95 -1.57
CA VAL A 59 -16.69 -17.70 -2.31
C VAL A 59 -17.65 -17.66 -3.49
N ASP A 60 -18.42 -16.59 -3.61
CA ASP A 60 -19.23 -16.35 -4.81
C ASP A 60 -18.33 -15.75 -5.91
N ALA A 61 -17.77 -16.63 -6.73
CA ALA A 61 -16.87 -16.24 -7.82
C ALA A 61 -17.54 -15.26 -8.81
N VAL A 62 -18.85 -15.41 -9.06
CA VAL A 62 -19.60 -14.56 -9.98
C VAL A 62 -19.82 -13.17 -9.37
N ALA A 63 -20.19 -13.09 -8.09
CA ALA A 63 -20.28 -11.82 -7.39
C ALA A 63 -18.91 -11.15 -7.23
N LEU A 64 -17.83 -11.91 -7.06
CA LEU A 64 -16.47 -11.37 -7.00
C LEU A 64 -16.10 -10.67 -8.32
N VAL A 65 -16.44 -11.27 -9.47
CA VAL A 65 -16.27 -10.66 -10.80
C VAL A 65 -17.22 -9.48 -11.02
N ARG A 66 -18.50 -9.62 -10.64
CA ARG A 66 -19.52 -8.56 -10.83
C ARG A 66 -19.28 -7.34 -9.95
N ARG A 67 -18.89 -7.52 -8.69
CA ARG A 67 -18.49 -6.44 -7.75
C ARG A 67 -17.13 -5.84 -8.10
N GLY A 68 -16.27 -6.60 -8.78
CA GLY A 68 -15.08 -6.08 -9.48
C GLY A 68 -15.40 -5.17 -10.67
N GLY A 69 -16.68 -5.04 -11.04
CA GLY A 69 -17.17 -4.18 -12.10
C GLY A 69 -17.10 -4.87 -13.46
N GLY A 70 -18.23 -5.40 -13.92
CA GLY A 70 -18.42 -5.76 -15.32
C GLY A 70 -18.35 -4.52 -16.23
N LYS A 71 -17.14 -4.12 -16.63
CA LYS A 71 -16.87 -3.23 -17.77
C LYS A 71 -15.45 -3.52 -18.28
N GLY A 72 -15.37 -4.56 -19.10
CA GLY A 72 -14.13 -5.00 -19.75
C GLY A 72 -14.43 -5.84 -20.98
N ARG A 73 -15.24 -5.32 -21.90
CA ARG A 73 -15.31 -5.87 -23.26
C ARG A 73 -14.02 -5.41 -23.96
N GLY A 74 -12.95 -6.22 -23.88
CA GLY A 74 -11.69 -5.90 -24.56
C GLY A 74 -10.39 -6.52 -24.01
N GLY A 75 -10.43 -7.61 -23.25
CA GLY A 75 -9.23 -8.40 -22.94
C GLY A 75 -9.10 -9.61 -23.87
N ALA A 76 -7.89 -10.05 -24.18
CA ALA A 76 -7.64 -11.32 -24.88
C ALA A 76 -8.42 -12.45 -24.18
N PRO A 77 -8.94 -13.45 -24.92
CA PRO A 77 -9.85 -14.47 -24.39
C PRO A 77 -9.36 -15.13 -23.08
N ASP A 78 -8.04 -15.35 -22.95
CA ASP A 78 -7.43 -15.94 -21.75
C ASP A 78 -7.53 -15.04 -20.50
N SER A 79 -7.47 -13.72 -20.66
CA SER A 79 -7.58 -12.76 -19.55
C SER A 79 -9.01 -12.58 -19.05
N ALA A 80 -10.00 -12.81 -19.91
CA ALA A 80 -11.41 -12.87 -19.53
C ALA A 80 -11.73 -14.21 -18.87
N LEU A 81 -11.16 -15.32 -19.36
CA LEU A 81 -11.36 -16.65 -18.78
C LEU A 81 -10.76 -16.76 -17.38
N ALA A 82 -9.58 -16.18 -17.15
CA ALA A 82 -8.92 -16.13 -15.83
C ALA A 82 -9.74 -15.38 -14.76
N GLN A 83 -10.72 -14.55 -15.15
CA GLN A 83 -11.63 -13.90 -14.19
C GLN A 83 -12.73 -14.85 -13.71
N TYR A 84 -13.16 -15.79 -14.55
CA TYR A 84 -14.20 -16.76 -14.22
C TYR A 84 -13.64 -18.09 -13.71
N VAL A 85 -12.46 -18.49 -14.20
CA VAL A 85 -11.72 -19.68 -13.79
C VAL A 85 -10.43 -19.23 -13.13
N ASN A 86 -10.44 -19.18 -11.80
CA ASN A 86 -9.25 -18.91 -10.99
C ASN A 86 -9.31 -19.69 -9.69
N ASP A 87 -8.17 -19.71 -9.02
CA ASP A 87 -7.93 -20.42 -7.76
C ASP A 87 -8.52 -19.72 -6.52
N ARG A 88 -8.98 -18.46 -6.62
CA ARG A 88 -9.41 -17.66 -5.45
C ARG A 88 -10.52 -18.30 -4.61
N PRO A 89 -11.50 -19.02 -5.16
CA PRO A 89 -12.52 -19.72 -4.35
C PRO A 89 -11.96 -20.89 -3.53
N TYR A 90 -10.80 -21.41 -3.93
CA TYR A 90 -10.23 -22.65 -3.42
C TYR A 90 -8.99 -22.42 -2.54
N ALA A 91 -8.28 -21.33 -2.76
CA ALA A 91 -7.06 -20.94 -2.05
C ALA A 91 -7.34 -20.13 -0.77
N ALA A 92 -6.80 -20.57 0.37
CA ALA A 92 -6.82 -19.92 1.69
C ALA A 92 -6.05 -18.58 1.72
N SER A 93 -6.64 -17.60 1.05
CA SER A 93 -6.08 -16.29 0.74
C SER A 93 -6.50 -15.23 1.75
N SER A 94 -6.21 -13.96 1.43
CA SER A 94 -6.72 -12.79 2.18
C SER A 94 -8.25 -12.80 2.41
N LEU A 95 -9.03 -13.46 1.55
CA LEU A 95 -10.47 -13.63 1.72
C LEU A 95 -10.82 -14.42 2.99
N LEU A 96 -10.03 -15.45 3.33
CA LEU A 96 -10.23 -16.28 4.51
C LEU A 96 -9.90 -15.50 5.78
N ALA A 97 -8.86 -14.68 5.76
CA ALA A 97 -8.50 -13.78 6.86
C ALA A 97 -9.61 -12.76 7.15
N VAL A 98 -10.23 -12.17 6.12
CA VAL A 98 -11.40 -11.30 6.29
C VAL A 98 -12.57 -12.05 6.93
N ALA A 99 -12.82 -13.29 6.51
CA ALA A 99 -13.85 -14.13 7.11
C ALA A 99 -13.56 -14.39 8.60
N LEU A 100 -12.32 -14.77 8.97
CA LEU A 100 -11.87 -14.92 10.37
C LEU A 100 -12.20 -13.67 11.20
N GLY A 101 -11.80 -12.49 10.71
CA GLY A 101 -12.04 -11.21 11.37
C GLY A 101 -13.52 -10.89 11.61
N SER A 102 -14.39 -11.37 10.73
CA SER A 102 -15.84 -11.14 10.85
C SER A 102 -16.56 -12.18 11.71
N VAL A 103 -16.21 -13.46 11.58
CA VAL A 103 -16.91 -14.61 12.18
C VAL A 103 -16.42 -14.91 13.61
N PHE A 104 -15.13 -14.73 13.86
CA PHE A 104 -14.48 -14.99 15.15
C PHE A 104 -14.04 -13.70 15.85
N ARG A 105 -14.74 -12.59 15.61
CA ARG A 105 -14.41 -11.27 16.17
C ARG A 105 -14.17 -11.28 17.68
N SER A 106 -15.05 -11.91 18.46
CA SER A 106 -14.92 -11.96 19.92
C SER A 106 -13.75 -12.83 20.39
N ALA A 107 -13.49 -13.94 19.69
CA ALA A 107 -12.36 -14.82 19.96
C ALA A 107 -11.02 -14.11 19.65
N LEU A 108 -10.94 -13.40 18.52
CA LEU A 108 -9.80 -12.55 18.14
C LEU A 108 -9.51 -11.46 19.17
N ALA A 109 -10.54 -10.94 19.82
CA ALA A 109 -10.41 -9.93 20.88
C ALA A 109 -10.06 -10.55 22.26
N GLY A 110 -9.90 -11.87 22.36
CA GLY A 110 -9.64 -12.55 23.64
C GLY A 110 -10.80 -12.46 24.63
N GLN A 111 -12.04 -12.33 24.16
CA GLN A 111 -13.20 -12.14 25.03
C GLN A 111 -14.07 -13.41 25.07
N CYS A 112 -14.40 -13.90 26.27
CA CYS A 112 -15.41 -14.95 26.46
C CYS A 112 -16.25 -14.67 27.70
N LYS A 113 -17.51 -14.22 27.53
CA LYS A 113 -18.38 -13.89 28.68
C LYS A 113 -18.88 -15.12 29.42
N ALA A 114 -19.09 -16.23 28.71
CA ALA A 114 -19.60 -17.46 29.30
C ALA A 114 -18.57 -18.13 30.21
N ARG A 115 -17.27 -17.99 29.88
CA ARG A 115 -16.13 -18.61 30.54
C ARG A 115 -14.92 -17.65 30.52
N PRO A 116 -14.93 -16.60 31.36
CA PRO A 116 -13.94 -15.52 31.31
C PRO A 116 -12.51 -15.96 31.66
N GLU A 117 -12.36 -17.11 32.29
CA GLU A 117 -11.07 -17.68 32.67
C GLU A 117 -10.33 -18.37 31.51
N LEU A 118 -11.02 -18.67 30.40
CA LEU A 118 -10.46 -19.45 29.28
C LEU A 118 -9.60 -18.65 28.29
N PRO A 119 -9.92 -17.40 27.88
CA PRO A 119 -9.24 -16.76 26.74
C PRO A 119 -7.73 -16.60 26.86
N ALA A 120 -7.22 -16.33 28.07
CA ALA A 120 -5.80 -16.15 28.33
C ALA A 120 -5.03 -17.48 28.49
N ARG A 121 -5.73 -18.62 28.52
CA ARG A 121 -5.10 -19.92 28.74
C ARG A 121 -4.53 -20.46 27.44
N PRO A 122 -3.27 -20.91 27.43
CA PRO A 122 -2.72 -21.69 26.33
C PRO A 122 -3.49 -23.00 26.12
N LEU A 123 -3.68 -23.35 24.85
CA LEU A 123 -4.31 -24.61 24.43
C LEU A 123 -3.36 -25.34 23.48
N PRO A 124 -3.31 -26.69 23.52
CA PRO A 124 -2.66 -27.48 22.49
C PRO A 124 -3.49 -27.40 21.20
N LEU A 125 -3.12 -26.46 20.33
CA LEU A 125 -3.82 -26.17 19.09
C LEU A 125 -3.16 -26.89 17.92
N ARG A 126 -4.00 -27.43 17.05
CA ARG A 126 -3.63 -27.88 15.71
C ARG A 126 -4.46 -27.14 14.68
N ILE A 127 -3.82 -26.50 13.72
CA ILE A 127 -4.47 -25.73 12.65
C ILE A 127 -4.07 -26.32 11.32
N GLU A 128 -5.05 -26.64 10.49
CA GLU A 128 -4.80 -27.16 9.14
C GLU A 128 -5.42 -26.25 8.08
N VAL A 129 -4.63 -25.94 7.06
CA VAL A 129 -5.04 -25.16 5.90
C VAL A 129 -4.61 -25.92 4.63
N PRO A 130 -5.54 -26.64 3.97
CA PRO A 130 -5.18 -27.56 2.89
C PRO A 130 -4.58 -26.92 1.64
N ALA A 131 -4.91 -25.66 1.36
CA ALA A 131 -4.48 -24.97 0.15
C ALA A 131 -4.09 -23.52 0.47
N LEU A 132 -2.90 -23.33 1.05
CA LEU A 132 -2.36 -22.02 1.38
C LEU A 132 -1.45 -21.50 0.26
N PRO A 133 -1.78 -20.39 -0.42
CA PRO A 133 -0.83 -19.74 -1.31
C PRO A 133 0.37 -19.25 -0.52
N ALA A 134 1.57 -19.74 -0.85
CA ALA A 134 2.82 -19.41 -0.18
C ALA A 134 3.79 -18.80 -1.20
N ARG A 135 3.68 -17.49 -1.42
CA ARG A 135 4.58 -16.78 -2.34
C ARG A 135 5.97 -16.67 -1.73
N GLY A 136 6.85 -17.59 -2.13
CA GLY A 136 8.16 -17.82 -1.51
C GLY A 136 8.40 -19.27 -1.07
N GLY A 137 7.46 -20.18 -1.33
CA GLY A 137 7.59 -21.62 -1.03
C GLY A 137 7.36 -21.98 0.43
N ALA A 138 7.58 -23.24 0.79
CA ALA A 138 7.40 -23.74 2.16
C ALA A 138 8.28 -23.01 3.19
N GLU A 139 9.53 -22.66 2.82
CA GLU A 139 10.50 -21.99 3.69
C GLU A 139 9.97 -20.69 4.30
N ILE A 140 9.20 -19.89 3.53
CA ILE A 140 8.67 -18.64 4.06
C ILE A 140 7.58 -18.87 5.10
N VAL A 141 6.87 -20.00 5.03
CA VAL A 141 5.85 -20.39 6.01
C VAL A 141 6.53 -20.75 7.32
N HIS A 142 7.63 -21.51 7.27
CA HIS A 142 8.46 -21.81 8.44
C HIS A 142 9.00 -20.53 9.10
N ARG A 143 9.53 -19.59 8.30
CA ARG A 143 10.05 -18.31 8.82
C ARG A 143 8.99 -17.42 9.47
N PHE A 144 7.72 -17.54 9.07
CA PHE A 144 6.63 -16.73 9.63
C PHE A 144 5.94 -17.34 10.83
N PHE A 145 5.79 -18.67 10.88
CA PHE A 145 5.09 -19.33 11.98
C PHE A 145 6.03 -19.96 13.01
N GLY A 146 7.23 -20.40 12.61
CA GLY A 146 8.19 -21.04 13.52
C GLY A 146 8.59 -20.17 14.72
N PRO A 147 8.98 -18.89 14.53
CA PRO A 147 9.34 -17.99 15.63
C PRO A 147 8.18 -17.71 16.61
N LEU A 148 6.94 -18.01 16.23
CA LEU A 148 5.74 -17.80 17.04
C LEU A 148 5.41 -18.99 17.95
N GLY A 149 6.29 -20.00 18.01
CA GLY A 149 6.11 -21.20 18.84
C GLY A 149 5.36 -22.34 18.14
N TRP A 150 5.15 -22.26 16.82
CA TRP A 150 4.53 -23.33 16.06
C TRP A 150 5.55 -24.36 15.58
N THR A 151 5.21 -25.63 15.73
CA THR A 151 5.75 -26.70 14.87
C THR A 151 5.02 -26.62 13.53
N VAL A 152 5.75 -26.25 12.49
CA VAL A 152 5.20 -25.97 11.16
C VAL A 152 5.41 -27.18 10.25
N GLY A 153 4.33 -27.70 9.67
CA GLY A 153 4.35 -28.56 8.49
C GLY A 153 3.89 -27.76 7.27
N ALA A 154 4.73 -27.67 6.24
CA ALA A 154 4.42 -26.97 5.00
C ALA A 154 4.81 -27.82 3.79
N GLU A 155 3.90 -28.67 3.34
CA GLU A 155 4.13 -29.59 2.21
C GLU A 155 3.71 -28.93 0.89
N PRO A 156 4.58 -28.79 -0.12
CA PRO A 156 4.19 -28.33 -1.44
C PRO A 156 3.09 -29.21 -2.05
N VAL A 157 2.09 -28.58 -2.67
CA VAL A 157 1.04 -29.29 -3.39
C VAL A 157 1.46 -29.38 -4.86
N PRO A 158 1.53 -30.58 -5.48
CA PRO A 158 1.89 -30.72 -6.89
C PRO A 158 0.87 -29.97 -7.78
N LEU A 159 1.31 -29.44 -8.92
CA LEU A 159 0.39 -28.83 -9.89
C LEU A 159 -0.63 -29.84 -10.42
N ASP A 160 -0.15 -31.05 -10.71
CA ASP A 160 -0.96 -32.18 -11.12
C ASP A 160 -0.25 -33.49 -10.73
N GLU A 161 -0.93 -34.39 -10.04
CA GLU A 161 -0.36 -35.69 -9.63
C GLU A 161 -0.13 -36.62 -10.82
N GLN A 162 -0.83 -36.43 -11.94
CA GLN A 162 -0.68 -37.22 -13.16
C GLN A 162 0.46 -36.73 -14.05
N PHE A 163 0.91 -35.48 -13.87
CA PHE A 163 2.00 -34.86 -14.64
C PHE A 163 3.08 -34.31 -13.69
N PRO A 164 3.88 -35.17 -13.03
CA PRO A 164 4.89 -34.75 -12.06
C PRO A 164 5.96 -33.80 -12.64
N GLU A 165 6.19 -33.86 -13.95
CA GLU A 165 7.12 -32.98 -14.65
C GLU A 165 6.71 -31.49 -14.64
N TRP A 166 5.45 -31.18 -14.33
CA TRP A 166 4.99 -29.80 -14.14
C TRP A 166 5.48 -29.20 -12.81
N GLY A 167 5.90 -30.06 -11.87
CA GLY A 167 6.44 -29.68 -10.58
C GLY A 167 5.38 -29.19 -9.59
N ASP A 168 5.86 -28.54 -8.53
CA ASP A 168 5.02 -28.08 -7.45
C ASP A 168 4.24 -26.80 -7.81
N SER A 169 3.03 -26.71 -7.30
CA SER A 169 2.24 -25.49 -7.35
C SER A 169 2.78 -24.45 -6.35
N ARG A 170 2.23 -23.24 -6.41
CA ARG A 170 2.49 -22.19 -5.42
C ARG A 170 1.80 -22.42 -4.06
N TYR A 171 1.05 -23.51 -3.93
CA TYR A 171 0.28 -23.84 -2.74
C TYR A 171 1.04 -24.81 -1.87
N VAL A 172 0.84 -24.67 -0.56
CA VAL A 172 1.28 -25.63 0.43
C VAL A 172 0.09 -26.14 1.24
N ARG A 173 0.17 -27.40 1.65
CA ARG A 173 -0.62 -27.96 2.75
C ARG A 173 0.04 -27.50 4.06
N LEU A 174 -0.64 -26.62 4.79
CA LEU A 174 -0.15 -26.12 6.07
C LEU A 174 -0.75 -26.92 7.23
N THR A 175 0.11 -27.34 8.15
CA THR A 175 -0.23 -27.81 9.50
C THR A 175 0.57 -27.00 10.51
N LEU A 176 -0.10 -26.50 11.55
CA LEU A 176 0.54 -25.81 12.67
C LEU A 176 0.15 -26.52 13.96
N ASP A 177 1.12 -27.04 14.70
CA ASP A 177 0.91 -27.63 16.03
C ASP A 177 1.64 -26.78 17.08
N GLY A 178 0.96 -26.33 18.14
CA GLY A 178 1.56 -25.44 19.14
C GLY A 178 0.68 -25.23 20.38
N GLU A 179 1.26 -24.71 21.46
CA GLU A 179 0.55 -24.42 22.72
C GLU A 179 0.47 -22.91 22.97
N LEU A 180 -0.69 -22.30 22.72
CA LEU A 180 -0.89 -20.85 22.81
C LEU A 180 -2.36 -20.47 23.02
N PRO A 181 -2.64 -19.25 23.51
CA PRO A 181 -4.01 -18.73 23.58
C PRO A 181 -4.67 -18.71 22.20
N LEU A 182 -5.96 -19.07 22.14
CA LEU A 182 -6.70 -19.11 20.87
C LEU A 182 -6.75 -17.74 20.17
N SER A 183 -6.83 -16.65 20.95
CA SER A 183 -6.78 -15.30 20.41
C SER A 183 -5.51 -15.03 19.61
N ASP A 184 -4.38 -15.56 20.07
CA ASP A 184 -3.06 -15.29 19.50
C ASP A 184 -2.92 -16.06 18.20
N ALA A 185 -3.30 -17.35 18.21
CA ALA A 185 -3.37 -18.16 17.01
C ALA A 185 -4.25 -17.51 15.92
N LEU A 186 -5.44 -17.01 16.28
CA LEU A 186 -6.34 -16.35 15.35
C LEU A 186 -5.76 -15.02 14.83
N ARG A 187 -5.13 -14.22 15.70
CA ARG A 187 -4.49 -12.94 15.33
C ARG A 187 -3.31 -13.16 14.37
N GLN A 188 -2.48 -14.16 14.64
CA GLN A 188 -1.37 -14.56 13.78
C GLN A 188 -1.87 -15.02 12.41
N LEU A 189 -2.89 -15.89 12.33
CA LEU A 189 -3.51 -16.29 11.06
C LEU A 189 -4.11 -15.09 10.30
N TYR A 190 -4.81 -14.21 11.01
CA TYR A 190 -5.43 -13.01 10.44
C TYR A 190 -4.39 -12.09 9.76
N VAL A 191 -3.19 -12.00 10.32
CA VAL A 191 -2.08 -11.21 9.76
C VAL A 191 -1.31 -11.96 8.67
N LEU A 192 -0.97 -13.23 8.91
CA LEU A 192 0.00 -13.97 8.09
C LEU A 192 -0.61 -14.59 6.83
N LEU A 193 -1.88 -15.01 6.82
CA LEU A 193 -2.52 -15.55 5.61
C LEU A 193 -2.47 -14.55 4.43
N PRO A 194 -2.84 -13.25 4.61
CA PRO A 194 -2.68 -12.26 3.54
C PRO A 194 -1.22 -11.98 3.13
N VAL A 195 -0.27 -12.12 4.06
CA VAL A 195 1.17 -11.86 3.84
C VAL A 195 1.77 -12.98 2.96
N LEU A 196 1.34 -14.22 3.18
CA LEU A 196 1.75 -15.39 2.40
C LEU A 196 1.16 -15.40 0.99
N ASP A 197 -0.11 -15.00 0.88
CA ASP A 197 -0.82 -14.83 -0.39
C ASP A 197 -0.10 -13.81 -1.31
N GLY A 198 0.39 -12.71 -0.73
CA GLY A 198 1.14 -11.69 -1.47
C GLY A 198 0.31 -10.97 -2.55
N ALA A 199 -1.00 -11.14 -2.52
CA ALA A 199 -1.98 -10.60 -3.45
C ALA A 199 -3.11 -9.90 -2.67
N LYS A 200 -2.79 -8.85 -1.90
CA LYS A 200 -3.85 -7.99 -1.34
C LYS A 200 -4.52 -7.21 -2.47
N HIS A 201 -5.77 -7.53 -2.76
CA HIS A 201 -6.57 -6.91 -3.84
C HIS A 201 -7.28 -5.61 -3.42
N TYR A 202 -6.91 -5.02 -2.28
CA TYR A 202 -7.44 -3.74 -1.82
C TYR A 202 -6.29 -2.80 -1.44
N TRP A 203 -6.40 -1.51 -1.79
CA TRP A 203 -5.42 -0.51 -1.36
C TRP A 203 -5.34 -0.47 0.17
N VAL A 204 -4.12 -0.45 0.69
CA VAL A 204 -3.80 -0.36 2.12
C VAL A 204 -3.92 1.11 2.55
N THR A 205 -4.74 1.41 3.55
CA THR A 205 -4.90 2.75 4.16
C THR A 205 -4.17 2.83 5.50
N ASP A 206 -4.08 4.01 6.11
CA ASP A 206 -3.55 4.18 7.46
C ASP A 206 -4.29 3.28 8.47
N ASP A 207 -5.61 3.11 8.30
CA ASP A 207 -6.41 2.15 9.08
C ASP A 207 -5.89 0.71 9.02
N GLU A 208 -5.22 0.30 7.93
CA GLU A 208 -4.63 -1.03 7.82
C GLU A 208 -3.32 -1.15 8.59
N ALA A 209 -2.57 -0.05 8.73
CA ALA A 209 -1.42 0.00 9.64
C ALA A 209 -1.88 -0.15 11.09
N ASP A 210 -2.94 0.56 11.49
CA ASP A 210 -3.50 0.43 12.85
C ASP A 210 -4.17 -0.94 13.09
N LYS A 211 -4.71 -1.59 12.06
CA LYS A 211 -5.16 -2.99 12.15
C LYS A 211 -3.99 -3.95 12.30
N LEU A 212 -2.90 -3.74 11.58
CA LEU A 212 -1.69 -4.56 11.71
C LEU A 212 -1.12 -4.45 13.11
N LEU A 213 -0.99 -3.23 13.64
CA LEU A 213 -0.47 -3.00 15.00
C LEU A 213 -1.34 -3.69 16.05
N ARG A 214 -2.67 -3.51 16.00
CA ARG A 214 -3.58 -4.16 16.96
C ARG A 214 -3.59 -5.70 16.87
N ALA A 215 -3.50 -6.24 15.66
CA ALA A 215 -3.45 -7.69 15.48
C ALA A 215 -2.05 -8.27 15.75
N GLY A 216 -1.02 -7.44 15.63
CA GLY A 216 0.39 -7.76 15.85
C GLY A 216 0.84 -7.61 17.30
N GLU A 217 0.05 -6.91 18.13
CA GLU A 217 0.38 -6.62 19.54
C GLU A 217 0.73 -7.86 20.35
N GLY A 218 1.92 -7.84 20.96
CA GLY A 218 2.45 -8.88 21.82
C GLY A 218 3.18 -10.02 21.08
N TRP A 219 3.42 -9.87 19.77
CA TRP A 219 4.24 -10.83 19.03
C TRP A 219 5.00 -10.25 17.84
N LEU A 220 4.44 -9.25 17.15
CA LEU A 220 5.00 -8.74 15.90
C LEU A 220 6.26 -7.92 16.14
N GLU A 221 6.31 -7.19 17.26
CA GLU A 221 7.46 -6.38 17.68
C GLU A 221 8.71 -7.21 18.00
N HIS A 222 8.52 -8.48 18.38
CA HIS A 222 9.60 -9.44 18.63
C HIS A 222 9.89 -10.36 17.43
N HIS A 223 9.10 -10.26 16.36
CA HIS A 223 9.19 -11.21 15.25
C HIS A 223 10.41 -10.92 14.36
N PRO A 224 11.29 -11.90 14.07
CA PRO A 224 12.50 -11.67 13.27
C PRO A 224 12.18 -11.18 11.84
N GLU A 225 11.04 -11.61 11.31
CA GLU A 225 10.54 -11.18 10.00
C GLU A 225 9.61 -9.95 10.03
N GLN A 226 9.57 -9.16 11.10
CA GLN A 226 8.63 -8.04 11.25
C GLN A 226 8.63 -7.08 10.05
N ARG A 227 9.82 -6.79 9.49
CA ARG A 227 9.99 -5.93 8.30
C ARG A 227 9.37 -6.55 7.05
N LEU A 228 9.53 -7.85 6.86
CA LEU A 228 8.97 -8.57 5.71
C LEU A 228 7.45 -8.73 5.85
N ILE A 229 6.97 -9.04 7.05
CA ILE A 229 5.54 -9.15 7.38
C ILE A 229 4.85 -7.80 7.17
N ALA A 230 5.33 -6.72 7.82
CA ALA A 230 4.77 -5.39 7.65
C ALA A 230 4.87 -4.90 6.20
N GLY A 231 6.00 -5.15 5.54
CA GLY A 231 6.18 -4.85 4.13
C GLY A 231 5.13 -5.51 3.24
N ARG A 232 4.93 -6.82 3.35
CA ARG A 232 3.92 -7.55 2.55
C ARG A 232 2.49 -7.20 2.95
N TYR A 233 2.21 -7.07 4.24
CA TYR A 233 0.88 -6.72 4.76
C TYR A 233 0.43 -5.35 4.25
N LEU A 234 1.35 -4.38 4.15
CA LEU A 234 1.07 -3.02 3.71
C LEU A 234 1.32 -2.81 2.21
N ALA A 235 1.32 -3.89 1.43
CA ALA A 235 1.55 -3.86 -0.03
C ALA A 235 2.82 -3.11 -0.43
N ARG A 236 3.88 -3.23 0.39
CA ARG A 236 5.20 -2.61 0.25
C ARG A 236 5.20 -1.09 0.24
N ARG A 237 4.19 -0.45 0.84
CA ARG A 237 4.14 1.01 1.02
C ARG A 237 5.17 1.46 2.05
N ALA A 238 6.35 1.87 1.58
CA ALA A 238 7.50 2.21 2.41
C ALA A 238 7.19 3.19 3.56
N ALA A 239 6.35 4.21 3.33
CA ALA A 239 5.98 5.16 4.38
C ALA A 239 5.19 4.51 5.53
N LEU A 240 4.18 3.69 5.21
CA LEU A 240 3.39 2.98 6.21
C LEU A 240 4.20 1.87 6.89
N THR A 241 5.04 1.16 6.12
CA THR A 241 5.93 0.14 6.68
C THR A 241 6.90 0.77 7.67
N ARG A 242 7.53 1.91 7.35
CA ARG A 242 8.42 2.61 8.31
C ARG A 242 7.65 3.06 9.56
N GLN A 243 6.50 3.68 9.40
CA GLN A 243 5.67 4.11 10.53
C GLN A 243 5.28 2.95 11.46
N VAL A 244 4.92 1.79 10.90
CA VAL A 244 4.63 0.59 11.70
C VAL A 244 5.89 0.09 12.38
N LEU A 245 7.03 0.00 11.68
CA LEU A 245 8.28 -0.46 12.28
C LEU A 245 8.78 0.46 13.41
N GLU A 246 8.66 1.77 13.24
CA GLU A 246 8.97 2.74 14.30
C GLU A 246 8.10 2.52 15.54
N ARG A 247 6.79 2.28 15.35
CA ARG A 247 5.87 2.00 16.47
C ARG A 247 6.12 0.65 17.13
N LEU A 248 6.46 -0.38 16.36
CA LEU A 248 6.84 -1.69 16.89
C LEU A 248 8.13 -1.59 17.71
N GLU A 249 9.13 -0.84 17.23
CA GLU A 249 10.37 -0.62 17.98
C GLU A 249 10.12 0.18 19.26
N LEU A 250 9.27 1.21 19.22
CA LEU A 250 8.86 1.95 20.42
C LEU A 250 8.15 1.04 21.44
N ALA A 251 7.29 0.12 20.99
CA ALA A 251 6.63 -0.84 21.88
C ALA A 251 7.65 -1.80 22.51
N ARG A 252 8.58 -2.33 21.71
CA ARG A 252 9.67 -3.22 22.18
C ARG A 252 10.56 -2.54 23.23
N LEU A 253 10.89 -1.26 23.04
CA LEU A 253 11.69 -0.48 23.99
C LEU A 253 10.91 -0.13 25.27
N ALA A 254 9.63 0.20 25.16
CA ALA A 254 8.78 0.45 26.33
C ALA A 254 8.65 -0.79 27.23
N GLU A 255 8.52 -1.99 26.64
CA GLU A 255 8.51 -3.24 27.39
C GLU A 255 9.84 -3.54 28.10
N SER A 256 10.98 -3.17 27.51
CA SER A 256 12.28 -3.33 28.18
C SER A 256 12.48 -2.34 29.32
N ASP A 257 12.05 -1.09 29.17
CA ASP A 257 12.18 -0.06 30.20
C ASP A 257 11.29 -0.38 31.41
N ASP A 258 10.05 -0.88 31.19
CA ASP A 258 9.16 -1.34 32.26
C ASP A 258 9.72 -2.59 32.97
N ALA A 259 10.44 -3.46 32.27
CA ALA A 259 11.13 -4.61 32.86
C ALA A 259 12.33 -4.19 33.74
N GLU A 260 13.12 -3.19 33.32
CA GLU A 260 14.21 -2.64 34.13
C GLU A 260 13.71 -1.99 35.43
N VAL A 261 12.57 -1.27 35.41
CA VAL A 261 11.98 -0.67 36.61
C VAL A 261 11.48 -1.72 37.61
N ALA A 262 10.96 -2.86 37.12
CA ALA A 262 10.50 -3.97 37.97
C ALA A 262 11.65 -4.80 38.58
N GLU A 263 12.81 -4.88 37.92
CA GLU A 263 14.00 -5.56 38.46
C GLU A 263 14.75 -4.73 39.52
N ILE A 264 14.61 -3.41 39.52
CA ILE A 264 15.24 -2.52 40.52
C ILE A 264 14.49 -2.55 41.87
N ASP A 265 13.21 -2.95 41.92
CA ASP A 265 12.39 -2.97 43.15
C ASP A 265 12.54 -4.24 44.01
N ASN A 266 13.42 -5.18 43.63
CA ASN A 266 13.69 -6.41 44.39
C ASN A 266 15.09 -6.49 45.03
N ALA A 267 15.81 -5.36 45.12
CA ALA A 267 17.13 -5.29 45.74
C ALA A 267 17.16 -4.53 47.08
N VAL A 268 16.12 -4.66 47.91
CA VAL A 268 16.18 -4.28 49.34
C VAL A 268 16.17 -5.54 50.18
N THR A 269 17.36 -5.99 50.56
CA THR A 269 17.58 -7.03 51.56
C THR A 269 17.06 -6.57 52.92
N GLU A 270 16.11 -7.31 53.48
CA GLU A 270 15.75 -7.26 54.90
C GLU A 270 16.95 -7.69 55.77
N ALA A 271 17.35 -6.83 56.70
CA ALA A 271 18.11 -7.23 57.89
C ALA A 271 17.76 -6.30 59.07
N ASP A 272 17.38 -6.96 60.17
CA ASP A 272 17.30 -6.52 61.58
C ASP A 272 16.10 -5.62 61.96
N ALA A 273 15.04 -6.20 62.57
CA ALA A 273 14.82 -6.39 64.02
C ALA A 273 14.37 -5.06 64.71
N ASP A 274 13.35 -4.94 65.56
CA ASP A 274 12.77 -5.83 66.56
C ASP A 274 11.52 -5.13 67.19
N GLY A 275 10.52 -5.90 67.67
CA GLY A 275 9.63 -5.50 68.79
C GLY A 275 8.29 -4.76 68.53
N PRO A 276 7.28 -4.87 69.45
CA PRO A 276 5.89 -5.26 69.11
C PRO A 276 4.80 -4.20 69.50
N PRO A 277 3.48 -4.49 69.32
CA PRO A 277 2.43 -3.51 69.02
C PRO A 277 1.52 -3.15 70.21
N ASP A 278 0.77 -2.04 70.10
CA ASP A 278 -0.52 -1.74 70.76
C ASP A 278 -1.14 -0.52 70.04
N ALA A 279 -2.29 -0.63 69.37
CA ALA A 279 -3.68 -0.58 69.87
C ALA A 279 -4.25 0.85 70.01
N ASP A 280 -5.48 1.00 69.49
CA ASP A 280 -6.49 2.05 69.70
C ASP A 280 -6.40 3.41 68.98
N GLY A 281 -7.33 3.61 68.03
CA GLY A 281 -8.49 4.51 68.23
C GLY A 281 -8.31 6.03 68.07
N PRO A 282 -9.11 6.71 67.22
CA PRO A 282 -9.01 8.16 66.88
C PRO A 282 -9.94 9.02 67.78
N PRO A 283 -10.35 10.29 67.48
CA PRO A 283 -10.05 11.24 66.39
C PRO A 283 -9.86 12.72 66.89
N ASP A 284 -9.99 13.67 65.95
CA ASP A 284 -10.25 15.12 66.11
C ASP A 284 -9.00 16.00 66.35
N VAL A 285 -8.80 17.17 65.74
CA VAL A 285 -9.75 18.23 65.37
C VAL A 285 -9.14 19.17 64.31
N GLU A 286 -10.06 19.84 63.61
CA GLU A 286 -9.94 20.95 62.65
C GLU A 286 -8.93 22.07 62.98
N GLY A 287 -8.51 22.82 61.94
CA GLY A 287 -8.15 24.23 62.12
C GLY A 287 -7.12 24.83 61.18
N THR A 288 -7.53 25.18 59.95
CA THR A 288 -6.96 26.23 59.07
C THR A 288 -6.71 27.58 59.80
N PRO A 289 -6.12 28.65 59.20
CA PRO A 289 -5.34 28.80 57.95
C PRO A 289 -4.11 29.74 58.09
N ALA A 290 -3.49 30.04 56.94
CA ALA A 290 -3.04 31.37 56.49
C ALA A 290 -1.54 31.72 56.57
N ALA A 291 -1.01 31.89 55.35
CA ALA A 291 -0.32 33.06 54.83
C ALA A 291 1.02 33.50 55.45
N GLY A 292 2.00 33.75 54.56
CA GLY A 292 3.07 34.68 54.85
C GLY A 292 4.36 34.38 54.11
N ALA A 293 4.51 34.99 52.94
CA ALA A 293 5.76 35.09 52.22
C ALA A 293 6.88 35.68 53.10
N THR A 294 8.13 35.29 52.90
CA THR A 294 9.18 36.15 52.29
C THR A 294 10.60 35.57 52.46
N ALA A 295 11.35 35.72 51.37
CA ALA A 295 12.75 36.15 51.28
C ALA A 295 13.91 35.28 51.80
N VAL A 296 14.80 35.01 50.84
CA VAL A 296 16.19 34.56 50.88
C VAL A 296 17.09 35.57 51.64
N PRO A 297 18.26 35.16 52.17
CA PRO A 297 19.54 35.29 51.44
C PRO A 297 20.46 34.05 51.61
N ALA A 298 21.12 33.52 50.58
CA ALA A 298 22.41 33.92 49.98
C ALA A 298 23.62 33.79 50.93
N THR A 299 24.49 32.81 50.65
CA THR A 299 25.96 32.92 50.79
C THR A 299 26.66 31.98 49.79
N ASP A 300 27.61 32.56 49.07
CA ASP A 300 28.58 31.96 48.14
C ASP A 300 29.52 30.94 48.82
N ASP A 301 29.99 29.95 48.06
CA ASP A 301 31.43 29.67 48.00
C ASP A 301 31.84 29.07 46.64
N ALA A 302 33.05 29.43 46.22
CA ALA A 302 33.60 29.35 44.88
C ALA A 302 34.30 28.01 44.54
N GLY A 303 34.52 27.78 43.24
CA GLY A 303 34.97 26.51 42.62
C GLY A 303 36.44 26.09 42.85
N PRO A 304 36.94 25.12 42.05
CA PRO A 304 37.45 25.51 40.74
C PRO A 304 37.11 24.58 39.57
N ALA A 305 37.36 25.13 38.39
CA ALA A 305 37.01 24.66 37.06
C ALA A 305 37.83 23.46 36.54
N SER A 306 37.20 22.64 35.70
CA SER A 306 37.87 21.90 34.61
C SER A 306 37.00 21.92 33.35
N ALA A 307 37.68 22.30 32.25
CA ALA A 307 37.30 22.36 30.84
C ALA A 307 35.92 21.82 30.40
N HIS A 308 35.05 22.74 29.96
CA HIS A 308 33.98 22.44 29.01
C HIS A 308 34.59 22.36 27.60
N GLU A 309 34.63 21.16 27.02
CA GLU A 309 34.68 20.99 25.58
C GLU A 309 33.29 21.33 25.02
N GLU A 310 33.21 22.43 24.26
CA GLU A 310 32.04 22.78 23.48
C GLU A 310 31.81 21.69 22.42
N PRO A 311 30.65 21.00 22.38
CA PRO A 311 30.30 20.25 21.19
C PRO A 311 30.08 21.25 20.07
N ALA A 312 30.94 21.14 19.05
CA ALA A 312 30.83 21.87 17.80
C ALA A 312 29.38 21.82 17.31
N ALA A 313 28.82 22.98 16.98
CA ALA A 313 27.50 23.14 16.42
C ALA A 313 27.33 22.20 15.23
N GLU A 314 26.59 21.10 15.43
CA GLU A 314 26.02 20.32 14.35
C GLU A 314 25.21 21.30 13.50
N SER A 315 25.57 21.42 12.22
CA SER A 315 24.82 22.22 11.28
C SER A 315 23.38 21.73 11.30
N ALA A 316 22.46 22.56 11.80
CA ALA A 316 21.03 22.30 11.72
C ALA A 316 20.69 22.01 10.26
N ALA A 317 20.43 20.74 9.96
CA ALA A 317 20.04 20.31 8.62
C ALA A 317 18.79 21.09 8.22
N GLU A 318 18.88 21.86 7.13
CA GLU A 318 17.73 22.58 6.59
C GLU A 318 16.58 21.57 6.33
N PRO A 319 15.33 21.94 6.66
CA PRO A 319 14.20 21.02 6.47
C PRO A 319 14.07 20.64 4.99
N HIS A 320 14.44 19.40 4.66
CA HIS A 320 14.44 18.89 3.30
C HIS A 320 12.99 18.78 2.78
N VAL A 321 12.61 19.64 1.85
CA VAL A 321 11.29 19.61 1.20
C VAL A 321 11.12 18.27 0.48
N PRO A 322 10.07 17.48 0.75
CA PRO A 322 9.88 16.18 0.11
C PRO A 322 9.83 16.29 -1.42
N LEU A 323 10.46 15.35 -2.13
CA LEU A 323 10.51 15.35 -3.60
C LEU A 323 9.12 15.42 -4.27
N ALA A 324 8.10 14.79 -3.66
CA ALA A 324 6.72 14.87 -4.13
C ALA A 324 6.13 16.30 -4.05
N VAL A 325 6.58 17.11 -3.09
CA VAL A 325 6.21 18.54 -3.00
C VAL A 325 6.93 19.30 -4.12
N GLN A 326 8.25 19.15 -4.23
CA GLN A 326 9.06 19.80 -5.27
C GLN A 326 8.52 19.52 -6.68
N ARG A 327 8.11 18.28 -6.96
CA ARG A 327 7.48 17.88 -8.22
C ARG A 327 6.16 18.58 -8.49
N ARG A 328 5.28 18.66 -7.50
CA ARG A 328 4.01 19.38 -7.65
C ARG A 328 4.25 20.87 -7.88
N ASP A 329 5.23 21.45 -7.19
CA ASP A 329 5.57 22.87 -7.35
C ASP A 329 6.14 23.13 -8.76
N ALA A 330 7.01 22.24 -9.26
CA ALA A 330 7.54 22.32 -10.63
C ALA A 330 6.45 22.20 -11.70
N ILE A 331 5.52 21.24 -11.55
CA ILE A 331 4.37 21.09 -12.45
C ILE A 331 3.50 22.35 -12.40
N THR A 332 3.21 22.85 -11.20
CA THR A 332 2.38 24.04 -11.00
C THR A 332 3.03 25.28 -11.62
N ALA A 333 4.34 25.45 -11.48
CA ALA A 333 5.10 26.52 -12.12
C ALA A 333 5.02 26.42 -13.65
N ALA A 334 5.22 25.23 -14.22
CA ALA A 334 5.09 25.02 -15.68
C ALA A 334 3.69 25.37 -16.20
N LEU A 335 2.63 25.00 -15.46
CA LEU A 335 1.24 25.33 -15.81
C LEU A 335 0.95 26.84 -15.70
N ARG A 336 1.58 27.54 -14.74
CA ARG A 336 1.48 29.01 -14.63
C ARG A 336 2.15 29.69 -15.82
N GLU A 337 3.38 29.27 -16.14
CA GLU A 337 4.17 29.82 -17.24
C GLU A 337 3.46 29.71 -18.59
N CYS A 338 2.76 28.59 -18.84
CA CYS A 338 1.99 28.42 -20.08
C CYS A 338 0.60 29.08 -20.05
N GLY A 339 0.22 29.75 -18.95
CA GLY A 339 -1.04 30.48 -18.86
C GLY A 339 -2.30 29.59 -18.85
N ALA A 340 -2.17 28.29 -18.51
CA ALA A 340 -3.31 27.38 -18.56
C ALA A 340 -4.41 27.76 -17.54
N ALA A 341 -5.67 27.71 -17.98
CA ALA A 341 -6.83 27.93 -17.12
C ALA A 341 -7.64 26.64 -16.91
N ARG A 342 -7.73 25.80 -17.95
CA ARG A 342 -8.39 24.49 -17.95
C ARG A 342 -7.35 23.37 -18.01
N VAL A 343 -7.20 22.63 -16.92
CA VAL A 343 -6.13 21.63 -16.75
C VAL A 343 -6.71 20.23 -16.56
N LEU A 344 -6.12 19.26 -17.28
CA LEU A 344 -6.33 17.83 -17.04
C LEU A 344 -5.22 17.30 -16.12
N ASP A 345 -5.60 16.62 -15.04
CA ASP A 345 -4.71 15.80 -14.22
C ASP A 345 -4.98 14.32 -14.58
N LEU A 346 -4.17 13.77 -15.49
CA LEU A 346 -4.35 12.44 -16.05
C LEU A 346 -3.58 11.43 -15.19
N GLY A 347 -4.30 10.53 -14.52
CA GLY A 347 -3.72 9.72 -13.44
C GLY A 347 -3.69 10.49 -12.12
N CYS A 348 -4.77 11.23 -11.80
CA CYS A 348 -4.79 12.18 -10.68
C CYS A 348 -4.62 11.52 -9.29
N GLY A 349 -4.74 10.19 -9.22
CA GLY A 349 -4.64 9.42 -7.99
C GLY A 349 -5.61 9.94 -6.94
N SER A 350 -5.08 10.22 -5.76
CA SER A 350 -5.86 10.75 -4.64
C SER A 350 -6.00 12.29 -4.65
N GLY A 351 -5.70 12.94 -5.78
CA GLY A 351 -6.02 14.36 -6.00
C GLY A 351 -5.08 15.37 -5.33
N HIS A 352 -3.82 15.01 -5.08
CA HIS A 352 -2.85 15.94 -4.47
C HIS A 352 -2.52 17.12 -5.38
N LEU A 353 -2.33 16.88 -6.68
CA LEU A 353 -2.08 17.95 -7.64
C LEU A 353 -3.34 18.81 -7.82
N VAL A 354 -4.51 18.19 -8.01
CA VAL A 354 -5.81 18.89 -8.02
C VAL A 354 -5.96 19.82 -6.81
N GLN A 355 -5.60 19.37 -5.60
CA GLN A 355 -5.66 20.18 -4.38
C GLN A 355 -4.71 21.38 -4.42
N ALA A 356 -3.51 21.22 -4.98
CA ALA A 356 -2.55 22.30 -5.15
C ALA A 356 -3.09 23.35 -6.15
N LEU A 357 -3.55 22.90 -7.32
CA LEU A 357 -4.12 23.76 -8.35
C LEU A 357 -5.37 24.52 -7.86
N LEU A 358 -6.21 23.89 -7.04
CA LEU A 358 -7.44 24.52 -6.53
C LEU A 358 -7.17 25.77 -5.69
N LYS A 359 -5.99 25.89 -5.07
CA LYS A 359 -5.57 27.05 -4.27
C LYS A 359 -5.34 28.30 -5.12
N GLU A 360 -5.12 28.13 -6.42
CA GLU A 360 -4.79 29.25 -7.31
C GLU A 360 -5.99 29.71 -8.10
N ARG A 361 -6.08 31.02 -8.33
CA ARG A 361 -7.23 31.62 -9.03
C ARG A 361 -7.17 31.45 -10.55
N GLN A 362 -5.99 31.21 -11.11
CA GLN A 362 -5.79 31.05 -12.56
C GLN A 362 -6.50 29.80 -13.11
N PHE A 363 -6.49 28.69 -12.36
CA PHE A 363 -7.07 27.42 -12.81
C PHE A 363 -8.59 27.41 -12.65
N THR A 364 -9.32 27.86 -13.66
CA THR A 364 -10.78 27.98 -13.63
C THR A 364 -11.52 26.66 -13.88
N GLY A 365 -10.85 25.64 -14.43
CA GLY A 365 -11.38 24.29 -14.59
C GLY A 365 -10.29 23.24 -14.41
N ILE A 366 -10.50 22.29 -13.51
CA ILE A 366 -9.57 21.21 -13.19
C ILE A 366 -10.33 19.90 -13.33
N VAL A 367 -9.86 19.02 -14.22
CA VAL A 367 -10.43 17.70 -14.41
C VAL A 367 -9.42 16.64 -13.97
N GLY A 368 -9.70 15.96 -12.86
CA GLY A 368 -8.92 14.80 -12.44
C GLY A 368 -9.47 13.53 -13.09
N VAL A 369 -8.61 12.78 -13.77
CA VAL A 369 -8.97 11.52 -14.41
C VAL A 369 -8.16 10.39 -13.78
N ASP A 370 -8.81 9.31 -13.37
CA ASP A 370 -8.12 8.12 -12.89
C ASP A 370 -8.90 6.85 -13.27
N VAL A 371 -8.18 5.75 -13.50
CA VAL A 371 -8.81 4.44 -13.78
C VAL A 371 -9.45 3.86 -12.51
N SER A 372 -8.90 4.21 -11.35
CA SER A 372 -9.32 3.76 -10.02
C SER A 372 -10.43 4.64 -9.47
N MET A 373 -11.67 4.13 -9.48
CA MET A 373 -12.79 4.77 -8.77
C MET A 373 -12.49 5.05 -7.31
N ARG A 374 -11.68 4.20 -6.66
CA ARG A 374 -11.27 4.41 -5.28
C ARG A 374 -10.35 5.61 -5.14
N ALA A 375 -9.43 5.83 -6.07
CA ALA A 375 -8.56 7.00 -6.07
C ALA A 375 -9.39 8.28 -6.22
N LEU A 376 -10.39 8.27 -7.10
CA LEU A 376 -11.34 9.38 -7.27
C LEU A 376 -12.19 9.64 -6.02
N GLN A 377 -12.64 8.60 -5.32
CA GLN A 377 -13.34 8.76 -4.03
C GLN A 377 -12.43 9.38 -2.95
N LEU A 378 -11.16 8.98 -2.90
CA LEU A 378 -10.17 9.59 -1.99
C LEU A 378 -9.89 11.05 -2.37
N ALA A 379 -9.79 11.35 -3.67
CA ALA A 379 -9.65 12.71 -4.17
C ALA A 379 -10.84 13.57 -3.75
N ALA A 380 -12.07 13.10 -3.96
CA ALA A 380 -13.29 13.82 -3.55
C ALA A 380 -13.29 14.13 -2.05
N ARG A 381 -12.92 13.16 -1.20
CA ARG A 381 -12.81 13.34 0.26
C ARG A 381 -11.71 14.32 0.64
N ARG A 382 -10.53 14.22 0.04
CA ARG A 382 -9.38 15.12 0.31
C ARG A 382 -9.70 16.57 -0.07
N LEU A 383 -10.31 16.74 -1.23
CA LEU A 383 -10.73 18.05 -1.74
C LEU A 383 -11.92 18.61 -0.95
N ARG A 384 -12.61 17.76 -0.18
CA ARG A 384 -13.80 18.10 0.61
C ARG A 384 -14.86 18.78 -0.26
N LEU A 385 -15.10 18.24 -1.46
CA LEU A 385 -15.98 18.87 -2.46
C LEU A 385 -17.38 19.21 -1.90
N ASP A 386 -17.88 18.41 -0.95
CA ASP A 386 -19.18 18.62 -0.29
C ASP A 386 -19.17 19.73 0.78
N ARG A 387 -17.99 20.22 1.19
CA ARG A 387 -17.82 21.20 2.29
C ARG A 387 -17.13 22.50 1.86
N ILE A 388 -16.51 22.53 0.68
CA ILE A 388 -15.91 23.76 0.13
C ILE A 388 -16.99 24.63 -0.52
N GLY A 389 -16.71 25.93 -0.64
CA GLY A 389 -17.66 26.86 -1.27
C GLY A 389 -17.99 26.48 -2.72
N GLU A 390 -19.23 26.73 -3.13
CA GLU A 390 -19.77 26.33 -4.44
C GLU A 390 -18.89 26.78 -5.62
N ARG A 391 -18.30 27.98 -5.53
CA ARG A 391 -17.35 28.52 -6.52
C ARG A 391 -16.05 27.73 -6.66
N GLN A 392 -15.58 27.09 -5.60
CA GLN A 392 -14.40 26.21 -5.67
C GLN A 392 -14.79 24.80 -6.12
N ALA A 393 -15.93 24.28 -5.63
CA ALA A 393 -16.44 22.98 -6.04
C ALA A 393 -16.71 22.93 -7.55
N SER A 394 -17.32 23.98 -8.12
CA SER A 394 -17.65 24.05 -9.56
C SER A 394 -16.42 24.07 -10.48
N ARG A 395 -15.22 24.35 -9.95
CA ARG A 395 -13.97 24.34 -10.71
C ARG A 395 -13.40 22.93 -10.87
N VAL A 396 -13.89 21.93 -10.12
CA VAL A 396 -13.31 20.58 -10.11
C VAL A 396 -14.30 19.57 -10.67
N THR A 397 -13.84 18.73 -11.59
CA THR A 397 -14.56 17.53 -12.03
C THR A 397 -13.66 16.32 -11.87
N LEU A 398 -14.20 15.22 -11.34
CA LEU A 398 -13.49 13.95 -11.24
C LEU A 398 -14.14 12.93 -12.18
N LEU A 399 -13.35 12.33 -13.06
CA LEU A 399 -13.81 11.40 -14.09
C LEU A 399 -13.08 10.07 -13.98
N GLN A 400 -13.83 8.98 -14.09
CA GLN A 400 -13.22 7.68 -14.29
C GLN A 400 -12.84 7.50 -15.77
N GLY A 401 -11.57 7.17 -16.01
CA GLY A 401 -11.06 6.93 -17.35
C GLY A 401 -9.72 6.21 -17.35
N ALA A 402 -9.48 5.37 -18.35
CA ALA A 402 -8.18 4.78 -18.60
C ALA A 402 -7.48 5.55 -19.72
N LEU A 403 -6.23 5.93 -19.48
CA LEU A 403 -5.46 6.81 -20.37
C LEU A 403 -5.04 6.14 -21.69
N THR A 404 -5.36 4.86 -21.87
CA THR A 404 -5.15 4.11 -23.12
C THR A 404 -6.36 4.17 -24.06
N TYR A 405 -7.43 4.88 -23.70
CA TYR A 405 -8.62 5.06 -24.52
C TYR A 405 -8.87 6.54 -24.79
N THR A 406 -9.36 6.85 -25.99
CA THR A 406 -9.78 8.21 -26.33
C THR A 406 -11.06 8.59 -25.59
N ASP A 407 -11.09 9.76 -24.97
CA ASP A 407 -12.28 10.32 -24.34
C ASP A 407 -12.53 11.73 -24.87
N ALA A 408 -13.64 11.91 -25.58
CA ALA A 408 -14.01 13.18 -26.20
C ALA A 408 -14.17 14.32 -25.17
N ARG A 409 -14.46 14.00 -23.91
CA ARG A 409 -14.60 14.98 -22.83
C ARG A 409 -13.28 15.64 -22.46
N LEU A 410 -12.15 15.08 -22.85
CA LEU A 410 -10.81 15.61 -22.57
C LEU A 410 -10.37 16.68 -23.59
N LYS A 411 -11.08 16.83 -24.71
CA LYS A 411 -10.76 17.87 -25.71
C LYS A 411 -11.01 19.28 -25.16
N GLY A 412 -10.28 20.26 -25.68
CA GLY A 412 -10.47 21.68 -25.36
C GLY A 412 -9.96 22.11 -23.97
N HIS A 413 -9.01 21.36 -23.40
CA HIS A 413 -8.26 21.78 -22.22
C HIS A 413 -6.93 22.41 -22.66
N ASP A 414 -6.48 23.42 -21.93
CA ASP A 414 -5.28 24.18 -22.26
C ASP A 414 -4.03 23.34 -21.99
N ALA A 415 -4.03 22.59 -20.89
CA ALA A 415 -2.93 21.73 -20.49
C ALA A 415 -3.38 20.36 -19.97
N ALA A 416 -2.52 19.36 -20.12
CA ALA A 416 -2.62 18.08 -19.44
C ALA A 416 -1.35 17.74 -18.65
N VAL A 417 -1.51 17.06 -17.53
CA VAL A 417 -0.42 16.58 -16.69
C VAL A 417 -0.48 15.06 -16.58
N LEU A 418 0.65 14.41 -16.80
CA LEU A 418 0.92 13.00 -16.53
C LEU A 418 2.01 12.95 -15.45
N CYS A 419 1.61 13.03 -14.18
CA CYS A 419 2.52 13.10 -13.04
C CYS A 419 2.75 11.71 -12.46
N GLU A 420 3.89 11.07 -12.75
CA GLU A 420 4.19 9.70 -12.32
C GLU A 420 3.15 8.69 -12.83
N VAL A 421 3.04 8.58 -14.14
CA VAL A 421 1.99 7.80 -14.81
C VAL A 421 2.56 6.83 -15.82
N ILE A 422 3.48 7.32 -16.67
CA ILE A 422 3.97 6.56 -17.81
C ILE A 422 4.70 5.29 -17.38
N GLU A 423 5.41 5.35 -16.25
CA GLU A 423 6.14 4.24 -15.63
C GLU A 423 5.24 3.13 -15.09
N HIS A 424 3.95 3.41 -14.87
CA HIS A 424 2.96 2.42 -14.44
C HIS A 424 2.21 1.79 -15.62
N VAL A 425 2.43 2.27 -16.85
CA VAL A 425 1.82 1.73 -18.06
C VAL A 425 2.70 0.63 -18.61
N ASP A 426 2.09 -0.49 -19.00
CA ASP A 426 2.82 -1.55 -19.70
C ASP A 426 3.40 -0.98 -21.01
N GLN A 427 4.71 -1.17 -21.26
CA GLN A 427 5.40 -0.56 -22.39
C GLN A 427 4.71 -0.77 -23.75
N PRO A 428 4.11 -1.95 -24.07
CA PRO A 428 3.34 -2.14 -25.30
C PRO A 428 2.07 -1.27 -25.43
N ARG A 429 1.59 -0.68 -24.33
CA ARG A 429 0.41 0.20 -24.29
C ARG A 429 0.75 1.69 -24.33
N LEU A 430 2.03 2.06 -24.21
CA LEU A 430 2.45 3.46 -24.32
C LEU A 430 1.99 4.13 -25.62
N PRO A 431 2.05 3.49 -26.82
CA PRO A 431 1.54 4.11 -28.04
C PRO A 431 0.05 4.48 -27.99
N ALA A 432 -0.76 3.72 -27.23
CA ALA A 432 -2.17 4.03 -27.04
C ALA A 432 -2.37 5.25 -26.12
N LEU A 433 -1.56 5.37 -25.05
CA LEU A 433 -1.55 6.56 -24.21
C LEU A 433 -1.09 7.79 -24.99
N GLU A 434 0.00 7.65 -25.76
CA GLU A 434 0.52 8.70 -26.63
C GLU A 434 -0.58 9.22 -27.57
N TYR A 435 -1.29 8.31 -28.25
CA TYR A 435 -2.38 8.69 -29.13
C TYR A 435 -3.55 9.35 -28.40
N ALA A 436 -3.97 8.80 -27.25
CA ALA A 436 -5.10 9.33 -26.48
C ALA A 436 -4.83 10.76 -25.97
N VAL A 437 -3.61 11.03 -25.51
CA VAL A 437 -3.24 12.33 -24.93
C VAL A 437 -2.82 13.33 -26.01
N PHE A 438 -1.81 12.99 -26.81
CA PHE A 438 -1.19 13.94 -27.76
C PHE A 438 -1.94 14.00 -29.09
N GLY A 439 -2.60 12.92 -29.51
CA GLY A 439 -3.37 12.88 -30.75
C GLY A 439 -4.83 13.29 -30.59
N ALA A 440 -5.55 12.64 -29.67
CA ALA A 440 -7.00 12.78 -29.55
C ALA A 440 -7.44 13.90 -28.61
N ALA A 441 -6.89 14.00 -27.40
CA ALA A 441 -7.19 15.11 -26.47
C ALA A 441 -6.50 16.41 -26.90
N ARG A 442 -5.25 16.31 -27.36
CA ARG A 442 -4.42 17.35 -27.99
C ARG A 442 -4.49 18.72 -27.27
N PRO A 443 -4.15 18.79 -25.97
CA PRO A 443 -4.03 20.07 -25.27
C PRO A 443 -2.85 20.89 -25.83
N ALA A 444 -2.87 22.21 -25.62
CA ALA A 444 -1.78 23.08 -26.07
C ALA A 444 -0.46 22.79 -25.35
N THR A 445 -0.54 22.38 -24.08
CA THR A 445 0.62 21.98 -23.27
C THR A 445 0.43 20.60 -22.65
N VAL A 446 1.47 19.77 -22.62
CA VAL A 446 1.49 18.52 -21.84
C VAL A 446 2.72 18.53 -20.92
N VAL A 447 2.51 18.30 -19.62
CA VAL A 447 3.59 18.12 -18.64
C VAL A 447 3.67 16.64 -18.30
N VAL A 448 4.82 16.02 -18.51
CA VAL A 448 5.06 14.62 -18.14
C VAL A 448 6.18 14.58 -17.12
N THR A 449 5.96 13.92 -15.98
CA THR A 449 7.04 13.58 -15.05
C THR A 449 7.18 12.08 -14.87
N THR A 450 8.43 11.64 -14.70
CA THR A 450 8.80 10.25 -14.45
C THR A 450 10.05 10.19 -13.56
N PRO A 451 10.28 9.11 -12.82
CA PRO A 451 11.55 8.89 -12.13
C PRO A 451 12.74 8.86 -13.09
N ASN A 452 13.91 9.23 -12.57
CA ASN A 452 15.20 9.02 -13.23
C ASN A 452 15.90 7.79 -12.62
N SER A 453 16.09 6.73 -13.40
CA SER A 453 16.76 5.51 -12.93
C SER A 453 18.24 5.72 -12.67
N GLU A 454 18.90 6.66 -13.35
CA GLU A 454 20.32 6.99 -13.12
C GLU A 454 20.52 7.52 -11.69
N TYR A 455 19.53 8.23 -11.14
CA TYR A 455 19.59 8.75 -9.77
C TYR A 455 19.51 7.65 -8.70
N ASN A 456 19.12 6.43 -9.06
CA ASN A 456 18.83 5.41 -8.05
C ASN A 456 20.04 5.04 -7.20
N VAL A 457 21.25 5.22 -7.73
CA VAL A 457 22.52 5.02 -7.00
C VAL A 457 22.73 6.00 -5.84
N ARG A 458 22.02 7.14 -5.82
CA ARG A 458 22.09 8.14 -4.74
C ARG A 458 21.13 7.84 -3.59
N TRP A 459 20.26 6.85 -3.74
CA TRP A 459 19.43 6.38 -2.64
C TRP A 459 20.15 5.27 -1.88
N GLU A 460 20.62 5.57 -0.66
CA GLU A 460 21.34 4.63 0.21
C GLU A 460 20.58 3.31 0.50
N SER A 461 19.25 3.32 0.31
CA SER A 461 18.35 2.18 0.59
C SER A 461 17.92 1.37 -0.64
N LEU A 462 18.43 1.69 -1.84
CA LEU A 462 18.07 1.02 -3.09
C LEU A 462 19.24 0.17 -3.63
N PRO A 463 19.08 -1.16 -3.77
CA PRO A 463 20.06 -2.00 -4.45
C PRO A 463 20.23 -1.56 -5.91
N ALA A 464 21.48 -1.55 -6.41
CA ALA A 464 21.80 -1.16 -7.78
C ALA A 464 20.98 -1.97 -8.81
N GLY A 465 20.38 -1.27 -9.78
CA GLY A 465 19.60 -1.87 -10.87
C GLY A 465 18.12 -2.15 -10.58
N GLN A 466 17.59 -1.78 -9.40
CA GLN A 466 16.15 -1.87 -9.11
C GLN A 466 15.43 -0.54 -9.37
N ALA A 467 14.17 -0.63 -9.80
CA ALA A 467 13.27 0.50 -9.83
C ALA A 467 13.04 1.03 -8.41
N ARG A 468 12.96 2.36 -8.27
CA ARG A 468 12.64 3.09 -7.03
C ARG A 468 11.34 2.62 -6.39
N HIS A 469 10.36 2.21 -7.20
CA HIS A 469 9.12 1.62 -6.70
C HIS A 469 8.77 0.31 -7.42
N ALA A 470 8.26 -0.66 -6.64
CA ALA A 470 7.98 -2.02 -7.11
C ALA A 470 6.76 -2.14 -8.04
N ASP A 471 5.97 -1.08 -8.16
CA ASP A 471 4.82 -0.94 -9.06
C ASP A 471 5.18 -0.23 -10.37
N HIS A 472 6.44 0.16 -10.56
CA HIS A 472 6.94 0.62 -11.85
C HIS A 472 7.14 -0.57 -12.80
N ARG A 473 6.62 -0.44 -14.02
CA ARG A 473 6.87 -1.38 -15.11
C ARG A 473 8.24 -1.19 -15.72
N PHE A 474 8.74 0.04 -15.67
CA PHE A 474 10.08 0.44 -16.11
C PHE A 474 10.49 1.73 -15.40
N GLU A 475 11.79 2.03 -15.36
CA GLU A 475 12.29 3.37 -15.05
C GLU A 475 13.33 3.77 -16.07
N TRP A 476 13.06 4.86 -16.79
CA TRP A 476 13.93 5.30 -17.85
C TRP A 476 15.10 6.13 -17.33
N THR A 477 16.23 5.94 -17.99
CA THR A 477 17.37 6.88 -17.98
C THR A 477 16.98 8.21 -18.61
N ARG A 478 17.80 9.24 -18.45
CA ARG A 478 17.64 10.53 -19.11
C ARG A 478 17.64 10.40 -20.63
N ALA A 479 18.50 9.53 -21.16
CA ALA A 479 18.58 9.28 -22.59
C ALA A 479 17.31 8.61 -23.14
N GLU A 480 16.77 7.61 -22.44
CA GLU A 480 15.55 6.90 -22.85
C GLU A 480 14.32 7.80 -22.79
N PHE A 481 14.15 8.57 -21.71
CA PHE A 481 13.03 9.50 -21.56
C PHE A 481 13.07 10.61 -22.62
N ARG A 482 14.25 11.19 -22.89
CA ARG A 482 14.41 12.20 -23.94
C ARG A 482 14.05 11.66 -25.31
N ARG A 483 14.58 10.47 -25.67
CA ARG A 483 14.28 9.84 -26.96
C ARG A 483 12.79 9.57 -27.12
N TRP A 484 12.13 9.03 -26.10
CA TRP A 484 10.69 8.81 -26.12
C TRP A 484 9.93 10.13 -26.31
N ALA A 485 10.24 11.14 -25.51
CA ALA A 485 9.57 12.42 -25.56
C ALA A 485 9.76 13.14 -26.91
N GLU A 486 10.97 13.14 -27.47
CA GLU A 486 11.25 13.68 -28.81
C GLU A 486 10.49 12.93 -29.92
N THR A 487 10.38 11.60 -29.81
CA THR A 487 9.62 10.78 -30.77
C THR A 487 8.14 11.10 -30.73
N VAL A 488 7.56 11.23 -29.53
CA VAL A 488 6.16 11.63 -29.33
C VAL A 488 5.94 13.05 -29.85
N ALA A 489 6.84 13.97 -29.52
CA ALA A 489 6.78 15.36 -29.95
C ALA A 489 6.75 15.48 -31.48
N ALA A 490 7.68 14.81 -32.16
CA ALA A 490 7.73 14.77 -33.63
C ALA A 490 6.47 14.14 -34.24
N ARG A 491 5.97 13.03 -33.67
CA ARG A 491 4.80 12.30 -34.19
C ARG A 491 3.51 13.13 -34.11
N TYR A 492 3.33 13.92 -33.06
CA TYR A 492 2.07 14.64 -32.80
C TYR A 492 2.16 16.16 -32.99
N GLY A 493 3.31 16.69 -33.43
CA GLY A 493 3.49 18.10 -33.73
C GLY A 493 3.65 18.99 -32.49
N TYR A 494 4.40 18.51 -31.50
CA TYR A 494 4.79 19.28 -30.31
C TYR A 494 6.29 19.61 -30.37
N GLY A 495 6.70 20.73 -29.79
CA GLY A 495 8.05 20.91 -29.28
C GLY A 495 8.16 20.34 -27.86
N VAL A 496 9.36 19.97 -27.42
CA VAL A 496 9.60 19.47 -26.06
C VAL A 496 10.80 20.15 -25.41
N ALA A 497 10.66 20.53 -24.14
CA ALA A 497 11.73 21.05 -23.29
C ALA A 497 11.86 20.20 -22.03
N PHE A 498 13.09 19.96 -21.55
CA PHE A 498 13.35 19.13 -20.37
C PHE A 498 13.76 20.00 -19.18
N ARG A 499 13.23 19.69 -18.00
CA ARG A 499 13.57 20.39 -16.74
C ARG A 499 13.92 19.38 -15.64
N PRO A 500 14.92 19.67 -14.80
CA PRO A 500 15.20 18.87 -13.61
C PRO A 500 14.13 19.11 -12.53
N VAL A 501 13.86 18.09 -11.72
CA VAL A 501 12.99 18.18 -10.54
C VAL A 501 13.65 17.46 -9.37
N GLY A 502 14.01 18.21 -8.33
CA GLY A 502 14.83 17.72 -7.22
C GLY A 502 16.26 18.25 -7.25
N PRO A 503 17.12 17.83 -6.31
CA PRO A 503 18.54 18.12 -6.34
C PRO A 503 19.16 17.64 -7.65
N ASP A 504 19.82 18.52 -8.38
CA ASP A 504 20.46 18.19 -9.66
C ASP A 504 21.89 17.69 -9.38
N ASP A 505 22.09 16.40 -9.52
CA ASP A 505 23.40 15.77 -9.36
C ASP A 505 24.20 15.89 -10.68
N PRO A 506 25.48 16.31 -10.65
CA PRO A 506 26.25 16.51 -11.87
C PRO A 506 26.48 15.22 -12.67
N GLU A 507 26.50 14.05 -12.02
CA GLU A 507 26.74 12.77 -12.68
C GLU A 507 25.43 12.15 -13.16
N VAL A 508 24.43 12.08 -12.28
CA VAL A 508 23.19 11.31 -12.52
C VAL A 508 21.96 12.17 -12.79
N GLY A 509 22.07 13.50 -12.72
CA GLY A 509 20.98 14.46 -12.90
C GLY A 509 20.04 14.53 -11.70
N SER A 510 18.84 15.07 -11.90
CA SER A 510 17.81 15.13 -10.84
C SER A 510 17.03 13.81 -10.66
N PRO A 511 16.45 13.54 -9.47
CA PRO A 511 15.73 12.30 -9.19
C PRO A 511 14.42 12.14 -9.96
N THR A 512 13.83 13.24 -10.46
CA THR A 512 12.62 13.24 -11.28
C THR A 512 12.88 14.03 -12.55
N GLN A 513 12.44 13.47 -13.67
CA GLN A 513 12.57 14.08 -14.99
C GLN A 513 11.25 14.75 -15.36
N LEU A 514 11.29 15.94 -15.92
CA LEU A 514 10.11 16.63 -16.44
C LEU A 514 10.31 16.94 -17.93
N ALA A 515 9.34 16.53 -18.76
CA ALA A 515 9.21 16.96 -20.15
C ALA A 515 7.98 17.87 -20.30
N LEU A 516 8.22 19.07 -20.82
CA LEU A 516 7.20 20.06 -21.14
C LEU A 516 7.01 20.10 -22.65
N PHE A 517 5.86 19.61 -23.10
CA PHE A 517 5.46 19.61 -24.50
C PHE A 517 4.60 20.82 -24.79
N THR A 518 4.87 21.51 -25.90
CA THR A 518 4.08 22.65 -26.38
C THR A 518 3.68 22.39 -27.83
N ALA A 519 2.38 22.41 -28.13
CA ALA A 519 1.90 22.23 -29.48
C ALA A 519 2.50 23.32 -30.39
N ALA A 520 2.99 22.94 -31.57
CA ALA A 520 3.41 23.93 -32.54
C ALA A 520 2.20 24.78 -32.95
N SER A 521 2.33 26.11 -32.91
CA SER A 521 1.30 27.01 -33.40
C SER A 521 0.93 26.63 -34.84
N PRO A 522 -0.36 26.63 -35.21
CA PRO A 522 -0.76 26.35 -36.60
C PRO A 522 -0.13 27.32 -37.63
N ASP A 523 0.33 28.49 -37.18
CA ASP A 523 1.05 29.48 -38.01
C ASP A 523 2.54 29.17 -38.29
N ALA A 524 3.13 28.16 -37.64
CA ALA A 524 4.55 27.81 -37.84
C ALA A 524 4.77 26.64 -38.83
N ALA A 525 3.69 26.06 -39.37
CA ALA A 525 3.73 24.90 -40.26
C ALA A 525 3.27 25.24 -41.70
N ALA A 526 3.94 26.20 -42.34
CA ALA A 526 4.10 26.28 -43.80
C ALA A 526 5.30 27.21 -44.11
N PRO A 527 6.21 26.92 -45.08
CA PRO A 527 6.01 26.04 -46.24
C PRO A 527 7.12 24.98 -46.42
N ALA A 528 6.73 23.72 -46.62
CA ALA A 528 7.61 22.71 -47.24
C ALA A 528 6.97 21.99 -48.45
N GLU A 529 5.75 22.35 -48.85
CA GLU A 529 5.05 21.72 -49.98
C GLU A 529 4.93 22.58 -51.25
N GLN A 530 5.67 23.69 -51.36
CA GLN A 530 5.71 24.48 -52.61
C GLN A 530 6.99 24.34 -53.44
N GLN A 531 7.94 23.48 -53.04
CA GLN A 531 9.16 23.25 -53.85
C GLN A 531 9.12 21.95 -54.69
N ALA A 532 8.09 21.11 -54.56
CA ALA A 532 8.00 19.85 -55.31
C ALA A 532 7.17 19.93 -56.61
N THR A 533 6.45 21.04 -56.85
CA THR A 533 5.65 21.23 -58.07
C THR A 533 6.32 22.11 -59.14
N ALA A 534 7.54 22.59 -58.92
CA ALA A 534 8.29 23.38 -59.90
C ALA A 534 9.26 22.54 -60.77
N ASP A 535 9.68 21.35 -60.33
CA ASP A 535 10.64 20.52 -61.08
C ASP A 535 10.02 19.39 -61.91
N ALA A 536 8.70 19.16 -61.79
CA ALA A 536 8.00 18.14 -62.60
C ALA A 536 7.38 18.69 -63.91
N ALA A 537 7.41 20.01 -64.14
CA ALA A 537 6.79 20.65 -65.31
C ALA A 537 7.76 20.95 -66.47
N ALA A 538 9.06 20.67 -66.33
CA ALA A 538 10.05 20.92 -67.38
C ALA A 538 10.52 19.65 -68.14
N GLY A 539 9.98 18.48 -67.81
CA GLY A 539 10.54 17.18 -68.22
C GLY A 539 9.62 16.25 -69.00
N THR A 540 8.58 16.73 -69.71
CA THR A 540 7.78 15.85 -70.59
C THR A 540 6.99 16.65 -71.63
N ALA A 541 7.69 17.17 -72.63
CA ALA A 541 7.10 17.60 -73.90
C ALA A 541 8.15 17.58 -75.02
N ALA A 542 8.77 16.42 -75.26
CA ALA A 542 9.53 16.17 -76.47
C ALA A 542 9.49 14.68 -76.81
N GLY A 543 8.84 14.35 -77.93
CA GLY A 543 8.95 13.04 -78.57
C GLY A 543 7.66 12.23 -78.54
N THR A 544 6.84 12.38 -79.59
CA THR A 544 6.16 11.27 -80.30
C THR A 544 5.33 11.86 -81.45
N ALA A 545 5.98 12.05 -82.60
CA ALA A 545 5.32 12.23 -83.89
C ALA A 545 6.24 11.69 -84.99
N ALA A 546 5.99 10.43 -85.38
CA ALA A 546 6.43 9.66 -86.56
C ALA A 546 6.34 8.19 -86.09
N GLU A 547 5.57 7.29 -86.69
CA GLU A 547 5.73 6.84 -88.07
C GLU A 547 4.50 5.99 -88.48
N GLU A 548 4.19 6.03 -89.78
CA GLU A 548 3.05 5.43 -90.47
C GLU A 548 3.11 3.89 -90.62
N ALA A 549 1.97 3.35 -91.06
CA ALA A 549 1.82 2.30 -92.08
C ALA A 549 1.31 0.90 -91.64
N THR A 550 0.02 0.72 -91.91
CA THR A 550 -0.77 -0.50 -92.27
C THR A 550 -0.08 -1.25 -93.45
N PRO A 551 -0.28 -2.58 -93.70
CA PRO A 551 -1.52 -3.35 -93.53
C PRO A 551 -1.49 -4.62 -92.67
#